data_AF-A0A814HDY7-F1
#
_entry.id   AF-A0A814HDY7-F1
#
_cell.length_a   1.000
_cell.length_b   1.000
_cell.length_c   1.000
_cell.angle_alpha   90.00
_cell.angle_beta   90.00
_cell.angle_gamma   90.00
#
_symmetry.space_group_name_H-M   'P 1'
#
loop_
_entity.id
_entity.type
_entity.pdbx_description
1 polymer ?
#
loop_
_entity_poly.entity_id
_entity_poly.type
_entity_poly.pdbx_seq_one_letter_code
_entity_poly.pdbx_strand_id
1 'polypeptide(L)'
;MSSFTLKVPNIEIKYTQIFINNQWHKAVNGKTFPVINPSTGEEICRVEEGTKDDIDKAVEAARKAFRIDSPWRKLEPSARGNLMRKFAELLRRDIVYLAQLETLNNGKPFANSKIDIMGSAACIDYYAGWTDKFTGETIPSTSDTFLYTRHEPVGVCGQIIPW
;
A
#
# COMPACT_ATOMS: atom_id res chain seq x y z
N MET A 1 1.26 43.88 -8.73
CA MET A 1 1.70 42.51 -8.40
C MET A 1 1.02 41.58 -9.39
N SER A 2 1.76 41.02 -10.35
CA SER A 2 1.20 40.02 -11.25
C SER A 2 0.93 38.75 -10.47
N SER A 3 -0.35 38.38 -10.36
CA SER A 3 -0.76 37.07 -9.87
C SER A 3 -0.19 36.02 -10.82
N PHE A 4 0.85 35.31 -10.39
CA PHE A 4 1.36 34.12 -11.07
C PHE A 4 0.38 32.99 -10.76
N THR A 5 -0.61 32.78 -11.63
CA THR A 5 -1.47 31.60 -11.54
C THR A 5 -0.66 30.41 -12.04
N LEU A 6 -0.05 29.66 -11.12
CA LEU A 6 0.53 28.36 -11.44
C LEU A 6 -0.60 27.47 -11.99
N LYS A 7 -0.58 27.19 -13.30
CA LYS A 7 -1.48 26.19 -13.88
C LYS A 7 -1.10 24.84 -13.28
N VAL A 8 -1.98 24.32 -12.44
CA VAL A 8 -1.90 22.95 -11.93
C VAL A 8 -1.84 22.02 -13.15
N PRO A 9 -0.88 21.09 -13.24
CA PRO A 9 -0.81 20.16 -14.36
C PRO A 9 -2.11 19.36 -14.45
N ASN A 10 -2.67 19.27 -15.67
CA ASN A 10 -3.89 18.51 -15.93
C ASN A 10 -3.55 17.01 -15.90
N ILE A 11 -3.61 16.40 -14.71
CA ILE A 11 -3.35 14.98 -14.51
C ILE A 11 -4.66 14.20 -14.51
N GLU A 12 -4.68 13.06 -15.19
CA GLU A 12 -5.83 12.16 -15.16
C GLU A 12 -5.86 11.37 -13.84
N ILE A 13 -6.94 11.49 -13.08
CA ILE A 13 -7.20 10.68 -11.89
C ILE A 13 -7.83 9.36 -12.34
N LYS A 14 -7.05 8.26 -12.26
CA LYS A 14 -7.44 6.96 -12.83
C LYS A 14 -8.20 6.07 -11.86
N TYR A 15 -7.94 6.21 -10.56
CA TYR A 15 -8.41 5.27 -9.54
C TYR A 15 -9.05 6.03 -8.38
N THR A 16 -10.35 5.84 -8.18
CA THR A 16 -11.16 6.50 -7.14
C THR A 16 -12.04 5.54 -6.34
N GLN A 17 -11.91 4.24 -6.63
CA GLN A 17 -12.76 3.17 -6.10
C GLN A 17 -12.07 2.40 -4.95
N ILE A 18 -12.86 1.65 -4.19
CA ILE A 18 -12.34 0.75 -3.15
C ILE A 18 -11.68 -0.46 -3.82
N PHE A 19 -10.43 -0.78 -3.43
CA PHE A 19 -9.68 -1.91 -3.99
C PHE A 19 -9.73 -3.14 -3.06
N ILE A 20 -10.50 -4.16 -3.44
CA ILE A 20 -10.66 -5.41 -2.68
C ILE A 20 -10.53 -6.59 -3.63
N ASN A 21 -9.72 -7.59 -3.24
CA ASN A 21 -9.52 -8.84 -3.99
C ASN A 21 -9.13 -8.61 -5.46
N ASN A 22 -8.15 -7.72 -5.67
CA ASN A 22 -7.65 -7.31 -7.00
C ASN A 22 -8.71 -6.68 -7.93
N GLN A 23 -9.77 -6.11 -7.38
CA GLN A 23 -10.87 -5.50 -8.13
C GLN A 23 -11.27 -4.15 -7.53
N TRP A 24 -11.80 -3.26 -8.39
CA TRP A 24 -12.32 -1.96 -8.02
C TRP A 24 -13.82 -2.04 -7.74
N HIS A 25 -14.24 -1.58 -6.56
CA HIS A 25 -15.62 -1.64 -6.07
C HIS A 25 -16.15 -0.23 -5.75
N LYS A 26 -17.45 -0.03 -5.96
CA LYS A 26 -18.16 1.11 -5.35
C LYS A 26 -18.42 0.82 -3.87
N ALA A 27 -18.52 1.86 -3.05
CA ALA A 27 -18.90 1.72 -1.65
C ALA A 27 -20.28 1.07 -1.52
N VAL A 28 -20.46 0.22 -0.50
CA VAL A 28 -21.74 -0.46 -0.23
C VAL A 28 -22.91 0.53 -0.10
N ASN A 29 -22.66 1.68 0.52
CA ASN A 29 -23.65 2.73 0.72
C ASN A 29 -23.82 3.66 -0.52
N GLY A 30 -23.01 3.46 -1.57
CA GLY A 30 -22.97 4.29 -2.78
C GLY A 30 -22.49 5.74 -2.58
N LYS A 31 -21.96 6.07 -1.40
CA LYS A 31 -21.49 7.42 -1.09
C LYS A 31 -20.06 7.65 -1.57
N THR A 32 -19.77 8.91 -1.85
CA THR A 32 -18.44 9.39 -2.20
C THR A 32 -18.15 10.68 -1.44
N PHE A 33 -16.87 10.99 -1.20
CA PHE A 33 -16.46 12.25 -0.60
C PHE A 33 -15.44 12.99 -1.49
N PRO A 34 -15.40 14.34 -1.44
CA PRO A 34 -14.50 15.12 -2.28
C PRO A 34 -13.06 15.09 -1.74
N VAL A 35 -12.10 15.06 -2.67
CA VAL A 35 -10.67 15.27 -2.40
C VAL A 35 -10.33 16.68 -2.85
N ILE A 36 -9.76 17.48 -1.95
CA ILE A 36 -9.52 18.91 -2.17
C ILE A 36 -8.05 19.17 -2.40
N ASN A 37 -7.72 20.02 -3.36
CA ASN A 37 -6.37 20.53 -3.54
C ASN A 37 -6.11 21.63 -2.49
N PRO A 38 -5.18 21.43 -1.54
CA PRO A 38 -4.95 22.39 -0.47
C PRO A 38 -4.30 23.69 -0.96
N SER A 39 -3.69 23.70 -2.15
CA SER A 39 -3.07 24.91 -2.74
C SER A 39 -4.06 25.85 -3.41
N THR A 40 -5.23 25.36 -3.84
CA THR A 40 -6.26 26.15 -4.54
C THR A 40 -7.61 26.15 -3.85
N GLY A 41 -7.89 25.17 -2.99
CA GLY A 41 -9.20 24.94 -2.38
C GLY A 41 -10.21 24.26 -3.32
N GLU A 42 -9.80 23.91 -4.54
CA GLU A 42 -10.68 23.30 -5.55
C GLU A 42 -10.78 21.79 -5.38
N GLU A 43 -11.93 21.22 -5.77
CA GLU A 43 -12.14 19.78 -5.79
C GLU A 43 -11.31 19.12 -6.93
N ILE A 44 -10.51 18.12 -6.58
CA ILE A 44 -9.70 17.33 -7.51
C ILE A 44 -10.57 16.23 -8.14
N CYS A 45 -11.24 15.45 -7.28
CA CYS A 45 -12.12 14.34 -7.65
C CYS A 45 -12.98 13.93 -6.46
N ARG A 46 -13.85 12.94 -6.66
CA ARG A 46 -14.57 12.23 -5.59
C ARG A 46 -14.10 10.79 -5.51
N VAL A 47 -13.92 10.29 -4.30
CA VAL A 47 -13.54 8.89 -4.02
C VAL A 47 -14.64 8.19 -3.22
N GLU A 48 -14.73 6.87 -3.37
CA GLU A 48 -15.72 6.03 -2.67
C GLU A 48 -15.55 6.11 -1.15
N GLU A 49 -16.65 6.36 -0.43
CA GLU A 49 -16.68 6.53 1.03
C GLU A 49 -16.89 5.18 1.72
N GLY A 50 -15.78 4.48 1.99
CA GLY A 50 -15.81 3.17 2.63
C GLY A 50 -16.48 3.19 4.02
N THR A 51 -17.28 2.17 4.29
CA THR A 51 -18.00 1.97 5.56
C THR A 51 -17.52 0.70 6.26
N LYS A 52 -18.08 0.41 7.45
CA LYS A 52 -17.88 -0.86 8.14
C LYS A 52 -18.12 -2.08 7.23
N ASP A 53 -19.16 -2.03 6.38
CA ASP A 53 -19.51 -3.15 5.51
C ASP A 53 -18.45 -3.38 4.41
N ASP A 54 -17.82 -2.31 3.92
CA ASP A 54 -16.70 -2.39 2.98
C ASP A 54 -15.45 -2.95 3.67
N ILE A 55 -15.20 -2.56 4.93
CA ILE A 55 -14.12 -3.11 5.76
C ILE A 55 -14.33 -4.60 6.01
N ASP A 56 -15.55 -5.04 6.33
CA ASP A 56 -15.86 -6.45 6.55
C ASP A 56 -15.57 -7.28 5.28
N LYS A 57 -15.93 -6.78 4.10
CA LYS A 57 -15.58 -7.41 2.80
C LYS A 57 -14.07 -7.47 2.58
N ALA A 58 -13.34 -6.39 2.89
CA ALA A 58 -11.88 -6.35 2.75
C ALA A 58 -11.21 -7.38 3.69
N VAL A 59 -11.65 -7.45 4.95
CA VAL A 59 -11.15 -8.40 5.94
C VAL A 59 -11.47 -9.84 5.56
N GLU A 60 -12.67 -10.11 5.02
CA GLU A 60 -13.04 -11.44 4.53
C GLU A 60 -12.13 -11.87 3.36
N ALA A 61 -11.90 -10.99 2.39
CA ALA A 61 -10.99 -11.24 1.28
C ALA A 61 -9.55 -11.49 1.75
N ALA A 62 -9.03 -10.65 2.65
CA ALA A 62 -7.70 -10.81 3.23
C ALA A 62 -7.56 -12.14 4.00
N ARG A 63 -8.60 -12.52 4.77
CA ARG A 63 -8.64 -13.80 5.49
C ARG A 63 -8.63 -14.99 4.55
N LYS A 64 -9.38 -14.93 3.43
CA LYS A 64 -9.33 -15.96 2.37
C LYS A 64 -7.95 -16.04 1.75
N ALA A 65 -7.32 -14.90 1.44
CA ALA A 65 -5.96 -14.84 0.91
C ALA A 65 -4.92 -15.39 1.90
N PHE A 66 -5.18 -15.39 3.21
CA PHE A 66 -4.26 -15.86 4.24
C PHE A 66 -4.50 -17.32 4.73
N ARG A 67 -5.48 -18.04 4.17
CA ARG A 67 -5.72 -19.46 4.51
C ARG A 67 -4.47 -20.31 4.23
N ILE A 68 -4.22 -21.32 5.07
CA ILE A 68 -2.99 -22.15 5.03
C ILE A 68 -2.70 -22.73 3.63
N ASP A 69 -3.75 -23.07 2.88
CA ASP A 69 -3.68 -23.67 1.57
C ASP A 69 -3.68 -22.66 0.40
N SER A 70 -3.74 -21.35 0.70
CA SER A 70 -3.84 -20.30 -0.29
C SER A 70 -2.53 -20.11 -1.08
N PRO A 71 -2.61 -19.49 -2.29
CA PRO A 71 -1.42 -19.15 -3.06
C PRO A 71 -0.43 -18.28 -2.27
N TRP A 72 -0.90 -17.35 -1.44
CA TRP A 72 -0.03 -16.47 -0.66
C TRP A 72 0.71 -17.21 0.47
N ARG A 73 0.04 -18.13 1.18
CA ARG A 73 0.66 -18.91 2.26
C ARG A 73 1.63 -19.97 1.75
N LYS A 74 1.40 -20.49 0.56
CA LYS A 74 2.28 -21.46 -0.13
C LYS A 74 3.40 -20.79 -0.92
N LEU A 75 3.37 -19.47 -1.08
CA LEU A 75 4.38 -18.75 -1.85
C LEU A 75 5.72 -18.81 -1.14
N GLU A 76 6.74 -19.24 -1.86
CA GLU A 76 8.12 -19.29 -1.35
C GLU A 76 8.55 -17.91 -0.82
N PRO A 77 9.27 -17.86 0.32
CA PRO A 77 9.72 -16.60 0.90
C PRO A 77 10.45 -15.69 -0.08
N SER A 78 11.37 -16.25 -0.89
CA SER A 78 12.10 -15.50 -1.92
C SER A 78 11.21 -14.98 -3.04
N ALA A 79 10.16 -15.73 -3.41
CA ALA A 79 9.19 -15.31 -4.41
C ALA A 79 8.32 -14.15 -3.91
N ARG A 80 7.99 -14.10 -2.60
CA ARG A 80 7.38 -12.90 -1.99
C ARG A 80 8.28 -11.69 -2.14
N GLY A 81 9.58 -11.84 -1.87
CA GLY A 81 10.57 -10.79 -2.09
C GLY A 81 10.61 -10.30 -3.53
N ASN A 82 10.51 -11.21 -4.51
CA ASN A 82 10.47 -10.84 -5.93
C ASN A 82 9.23 -10.02 -6.30
N LEU A 83 8.05 -10.35 -5.76
CA LEU A 83 6.83 -9.54 -5.95
C LEU A 83 7.00 -8.13 -5.35
N MET A 84 7.62 -8.01 -4.17
CA MET A 84 7.88 -6.72 -3.53
C MET A 84 8.87 -5.88 -4.35
N ARG A 85 9.95 -6.47 -4.86
CA ARG A 85 10.87 -5.77 -5.78
C ARG A 85 10.16 -5.32 -7.04
N LYS A 86 9.29 -6.17 -7.59
CA LYS A 86 8.50 -5.80 -8.76
C LYS A 86 7.59 -4.60 -8.46
N PHE A 87 7.00 -4.55 -7.27
CA PHE A 87 6.21 -3.40 -6.85
C PHE A 87 7.06 -2.13 -6.74
N ALA A 88 8.26 -2.21 -6.14
CA ALA A 88 9.19 -1.09 -6.09
C ALA A 88 9.63 -0.60 -7.49
N GLU A 89 9.86 -1.52 -8.43
CA GLU A 89 10.11 -1.17 -9.84
C GLU A 89 8.95 -0.39 -10.47
N LEU A 90 7.69 -0.79 -10.20
CA LEU A 90 6.51 -0.11 -10.72
C LEU A 90 6.35 1.30 -10.13
N LEU A 91 6.67 1.48 -8.83
CA LEU A 91 6.71 2.81 -8.22
C LEU A 91 7.74 3.72 -8.89
N ARG A 92 8.94 3.19 -9.19
CA ARG A 92 9.99 3.95 -9.89
C ARG A 92 9.59 4.28 -11.33
N ARG A 93 8.97 3.33 -12.04
CA ARG A 93 8.45 3.54 -13.40
C ARG A 93 7.45 4.70 -13.43
N ASP A 94 6.54 4.74 -12.46
CA ASP A 94 5.43 5.70 -12.42
C ASP A 94 5.72 6.93 -11.56
N ILE A 95 6.99 7.17 -11.20
CA ILE A 95 7.41 8.21 -10.23
C ILE A 95 6.87 9.59 -10.57
N VAL A 96 6.84 9.97 -11.85
CA VAL A 96 6.34 11.29 -12.27
C VAL A 96 4.85 11.42 -11.98
N TYR A 97 4.07 10.40 -12.32
CA TYR A 97 2.62 10.39 -12.10
C TYR A 97 2.28 10.39 -10.61
N LEU A 98 2.93 9.51 -9.83
CA LEU A 98 2.71 9.41 -8.40
C LEU A 98 3.12 10.70 -7.67
N ALA A 99 4.25 11.31 -8.02
CA ALA A 99 4.68 12.57 -7.43
C ALA A 99 3.77 13.75 -7.81
N GLN A 100 3.15 13.73 -9.01
CA GLN A 100 2.15 14.72 -9.39
C GLN A 100 0.87 14.57 -8.56
N LEU A 101 0.39 13.34 -8.35
CA LEU A 101 -0.76 13.06 -7.48
C LEU A 101 -0.51 13.53 -6.05
N GLU A 102 0.65 13.17 -5.48
CA GLU A 102 1.06 13.56 -4.12
C GLU A 102 1.13 15.09 -3.98
N THR A 103 1.70 15.77 -4.97
CA THR A 103 1.75 17.24 -5.01
C THR A 103 0.37 17.86 -5.09
N LEU A 104 -0.49 17.30 -5.95
CA LEU A 104 -1.84 17.81 -6.18
C LEU A 104 -2.70 17.66 -4.91
N ASN A 105 -2.62 16.51 -4.25
CA ASN A 105 -3.45 16.20 -3.10
C ASN A 105 -2.93 16.82 -1.79
N ASN A 106 -1.62 16.87 -1.58
CA ASN A 106 -1.02 17.33 -0.32
C ASN A 106 -0.42 18.74 -0.40
N GLY A 107 -0.35 19.35 -1.59
CA GLY A 107 0.27 20.68 -1.78
C GLY A 107 1.79 20.69 -1.60
N LYS A 108 2.40 19.51 -1.50
CA LYS A 108 3.85 19.34 -1.30
C LYS A 108 4.60 19.76 -2.58
N PRO A 109 5.75 20.45 -2.48
CA PRO A 109 6.56 20.74 -3.65
C PRO A 109 6.91 19.45 -4.42
N PHE A 110 6.75 19.48 -5.75
CA PHE A 110 6.93 18.30 -6.60
C PHE A 110 8.27 17.58 -6.44
N ALA A 111 9.34 18.33 -6.18
CA ALA A 111 10.65 17.74 -5.91
C ALA A 111 10.66 16.89 -4.62
N ASN A 112 9.97 17.33 -3.57
CA ASN A 112 9.83 16.57 -2.32
C ASN A 112 8.93 15.35 -2.52
N SER A 113 7.82 15.51 -3.24
CA SER A 113 6.95 14.38 -3.60
C SER A 113 7.71 13.27 -4.34
N LYS A 114 8.64 13.62 -5.24
CA LYS A 114 9.52 12.62 -5.88
C LYS A 114 10.41 11.89 -4.88
N ILE A 115 10.97 12.60 -3.91
CA ILE A 115 11.81 12.01 -2.85
C ILE A 115 10.99 10.98 -2.06
N ASP A 116 9.74 11.30 -1.72
CA ASP A 116 8.87 10.39 -0.96
C ASP A 116 8.55 9.10 -1.73
N ILE A 117 8.25 9.20 -3.03
CA ILE A 117 8.01 8.01 -3.86
C ILE A 117 9.28 7.15 -3.99
N MET A 118 10.46 7.78 -4.14
CA MET A 118 11.74 7.05 -4.14
C MET A 118 12.03 6.39 -2.79
N GLY A 119 11.77 7.10 -1.69
CA GLY A 119 11.92 6.58 -0.33
C GLY A 119 11.00 5.38 -0.08
N SER A 120 9.75 5.45 -0.56
CA SER A 120 8.79 4.34 -0.50
C SER A 120 9.29 3.11 -1.28
N ALA A 121 9.78 3.31 -2.50
CA ALA A 121 10.36 2.23 -3.30
C ALA A 121 11.60 1.61 -2.62
N ALA A 122 12.48 2.43 -2.04
CA ALA A 122 13.66 1.97 -1.31
C ALA A 122 13.29 1.19 -0.04
N CYS A 123 12.29 1.64 0.71
CA CYS A 123 11.75 0.96 1.88
C CYS A 123 11.20 -0.43 1.51
N ILE A 124 10.43 -0.52 0.42
CA ILE A 124 9.91 -1.80 -0.08
C ILE A 124 11.04 -2.75 -0.48
N ASP A 125 12.07 -2.26 -1.18
CA ASP A 125 13.22 -3.07 -1.56
C ASP A 125 14.02 -3.58 -0.36
N TYR A 126 14.19 -2.75 0.67
CA TYR A 126 14.82 -3.15 1.92
C TYR A 126 14.09 -4.35 2.53
N TYR A 127 12.77 -4.27 2.70
CA TYR A 127 11.98 -5.37 3.26
C TYR A 127 11.85 -6.57 2.31
N ALA A 128 11.91 -6.36 0.99
CA ALA A 128 11.97 -7.46 0.03
C ALA A 128 13.19 -8.36 0.28
N GLY A 129 14.33 -7.77 0.69
CA GLY A 129 15.54 -8.48 1.08
C GLY A 129 15.43 -9.30 2.36
N TRP A 130 14.45 -9.01 3.23
CA TRP A 130 14.23 -9.70 4.51
C TRP A 130 13.28 -10.91 4.42
N THR A 131 12.54 -11.04 3.33
CA THR A 131 11.45 -12.03 3.21
C THR A 131 11.87 -13.49 3.44
N ASP A 132 13.11 -13.85 3.15
CA ASP A 132 13.72 -15.18 3.30
C ASP A 132 14.76 -15.26 4.44
N LYS A 133 14.89 -14.19 5.25
CA LYS A 133 15.86 -14.08 6.36
C LYS A 133 15.20 -13.97 7.72
N PHE A 134 13.88 -14.11 7.78
CA PHE A 134 13.14 -14.13 9.04
C PHE A 134 13.15 -15.55 9.61
N THR A 135 14.18 -15.84 10.41
CA THR A 135 14.47 -17.17 10.94
C THR A 135 13.97 -17.31 12.38
N GLY A 136 13.65 -18.55 12.78
CA GLY A 136 13.47 -18.92 14.18
C GLY A 136 14.79 -19.44 14.78
N GLU A 137 14.69 -20.06 15.95
CA GLU A 137 15.84 -20.52 16.73
C GLU A 137 15.70 -21.99 17.10
N THR A 138 16.84 -22.66 17.30
CA THR A 138 16.92 -23.94 18.00
C THR A 138 17.44 -23.68 19.41
N ILE A 139 16.74 -24.22 20.42
CA ILE A 139 17.00 -23.87 21.83
C ILE A 139 17.57 -25.09 22.55
N PRO A 140 18.72 -24.97 23.26
CA PRO A 140 19.24 -26.05 24.09
C PRO A 140 18.22 -26.49 25.15
N SER A 141 18.02 -27.80 25.28
CA SER A 141 17.10 -28.41 26.25
C SER A 141 17.74 -29.61 26.95
N THR A 142 16.98 -30.27 27.82
CA THR A 142 17.37 -31.56 28.40
C THR A 142 17.59 -32.60 27.29
N SER A 143 18.36 -33.67 27.58
CA SER A 143 18.82 -34.65 26.59
C SER A 143 17.71 -35.27 25.74
N ASP A 144 16.50 -35.36 26.28
CA ASP A 144 15.39 -36.09 25.66
C ASP A 144 14.34 -35.16 25.04
N THR A 145 14.70 -33.89 24.75
CA THR A 145 13.76 -32.90 24.23
C THR A 145 14.39 -32.02 23.14
N PHE A 146 13.66 -31.83 22.04
CA PHE A 146 14.03 -30.91 20.96
C PHE A 146 13.12 -29.68 20.97
N LEU A 147 13.72 -28.49 21.10
CA LEU A 147 13.02 -27.21 21.13
C LEU A 147 13.42 -26.34 19.95
N TYR A 148 12.42 -25.75 19.29
CA TYR A 148 12.62 -24.77 18.23
C TYR A 148 11.49 -23.74 18.21
N THR A 149 11.77 -22.56 17.66
CA THR A 149 10.76 -21.52 17.42
C THR A 149 10.49 -21.36 15.93
N ARG A 150 9.26 -20.94 15.61
CA ARG A 150 8.85 -20.52 14.27
C ARG A 150 8.33 -19.11 14.36
N HIS A 151 8.85 -18.24 13.51
CA HIS A 151 8.29 -16.91 13.34
C HIS A 151 7.23 -16.93 12.25
N GLU A 152 5.97 -17.02 12.67
CA GLU A 152 4.84 -17.09 11.76
C GLU A 152 4.21 -15.70 11.54
N PRO A 153 3.68 -15.42 10.34
CA PRO A 153 2.94 -14.19 10.11
C PRO A 153 1.68 -14.14 10.98
N VAL A 154 1.37 -12.97 11.54
CA VAL A 154 0.25 -12.76 12.47
C VAL A 154 -1.12 -13.00 11.81
N GLY A 155 -1.32 -12.50 10.59
CA GLY A 155 -2.58 -12.64 9.86
C GLY A 155 -3.00 -11.37 9.15
N VAL A 156 -4.29 -11.01 9.25
CA VAL A 156 -4.83 -9.78 8.67
C VAL A 156 -4.37 -8.59 9.51
N CYS A 157 -3.65 -7.65 8.91
CA CYS A 157 -3.14 -6.45 9.57
C CYS A 157 -3.96 -5.21 9.13
N GLY A 158 -4.57 -4.50 10.08
CA GLY A 158 -5.19 -3.20 9.83
C GLY A 158 -4.14 -2.08 9.89
N GLN A 159 -4.06 -1.24 8.85
CA GLN A 159 -3.10 -0.15 8.75
C GLN A 159 -3.83 1.15 8.42
N ILE A 160 -3.69 2.17 9.26
CA ILE A 160 -4.30 3.50 9.09
C ILE A 160 -3.16 4.50 8.88
N ILE A 161 -3.24 5.28 7.80
CA ILE A 161 -2.20 6.24 7.38
C ILE A 161 -2.67 7.69 7.58
N PRO A 162 -1.78 8.62 7.97
CA PRO A 162 -2.08 10.04 7.97
C PRO A 162 -2.06 10.61 6.54
N TRP A 163 -2.42 11.89 6.43
CA TRP A 163 -2.21 12.71 5.24
C TRP A 163 -0.73 13.11 5.07
#